data_AF-A0A1Y5NFP9-F1
#
_entry.id   AF-A0A1Y5NFP9-F1
#
_cell.length_a   1.000
_cell.length_b   1.000
_cell.length_c   1.000
_cell.angle_alpha   90.00
_cell.angle_beta   90.00
_cell.angle_gamma   90.00
#
_symmetry.space_group_name_H-M   'P 1'
#
loop_
_entity.id
_entity.type
_entity.pdbx_description
1 polymer ?
#
loop_
_entity_poly.entity_id
_entity_poly.type
_entity_poly.pdbx_seq_one_letter_code
_entity_poly.pdbx_strand_id
1 'polypeptide(L)'
;MLKEHTLLTVFSLPSDVFHPGSSSVACCMVFELGVRHSDTHKTFFGYYKDDAFQKRKNLGRVEKTEGSWAETEKEWLNLYRNKIEKDGISVLKTINANDEWLAEAYMKTNYSSISIKNFEKTVREYASFVVKLGKANLSNTAPKMQKINKNLNISNWKYFKLGTLFKIKSTKGNNTNNLIGGGRCVYSRKKESNGYEFMCSLNDNKEYISRGNCIVFIQLGQGSAGYSLYQGYNFIGMSGKTSCRYSERLNKYNGLFLTTILDLERNKFSYGRSWIGDRLLKTNILLPAIKIDETDFEPDWDFMENYIKTLKFANII
;
A
#
# COMPACT_ATOMS: atom_id res chain seq x y z
N MET A 1 -22.00 -12.23 21.12
CA MET A 1 -22.65 -11.91 19.83
C MET A 1 -22.93 -13.17 19.01
N LEU A 2 -21.95 -13.81 18.36
CA LEU A 2 -22.21 -14.93 17.42
C LEU A 2 -22.86 -16.19 18.03
N LYS A 3 -22.76 -16.37 19.34
CA LYS A 3 -23.39 -17.49 20.05
C LYS A 3 -24.93 -17.50 19.96
N GLU A 4 -25.56 -16.33 19.87
CA GLU A 4 -27.02 -16.16 19.89
C GLU A 4 -27.56 -15.37 18.68
N HIS A 5 -26.68 -14.85 17.83
CA HIS A 5 -27.02 -13.97 16.71
C HIS A 5 -26.13 -14.26 15.51
N THR A 6 -26.60 -13.96 14.30
CA THR A 6 -25.87 -14.22 13.06
C THR A 6 -25.40 -12.91 12.45
N LEU A 7 -24.09 -12.76 12.23
CA LEU A 7 -23.53 -11.61 11.51
C LEU A 7 -23.81 -11.75 10.01
N LEU A 8 -24.76 -10.98 9.50
CA LEU A 8 -25.17 -11.02 8.10
C LEU A 8 -24.21 -10.24 7.19
N THR A 9 -23.78 -9.06 7.66
CA THR A 9 -22.91 -8.18 6.86
C THR A 9 -22.08 -7.22 7.70
N VAL A 10 -20.93 -6.83 7.16
CA VAL A 10 -20.06 -5.77 7.67
C VAL A 10 -19.72 -4.79 6.56
N PHE A 11 -19.87 -3.49 6.81
CA PHE A 11 -19.45 -2.42 5.91
C PHE A 11 -18.35 -1.58 6.55
N SER A 12 -17.20 -1.47 5.88
CA SER A 12 -16.13 -0.55 6.26
C SER A 12 -16.38 0.81 5.62
N LEU A 13 -16.62 1.85 6.41
CA LEU A 13 -17.11 3.15 5.93
C LEU A 13 -16.00 4.22 5.86
N PRO A 14 -16.17 5.30 5.09
CA PRO A 14 -15.16 6.34 4.93
C PRO A 14 -14.73 6.94 6.27
N SER A 15 -13.44 7.27 6.42
CA SER A 15 -12.88 7.78 7.69
C SER A 15 -13.43 9.14 8.12
N ASP A 16 -14.12 9.83 7.23
CA ASP A 16 -14.61 11.18 7.41
C ASP A 16 -16.14 11.26 7.35
N VAL A 17 -16.85 10.13 7.50
CA VAL A 17 -18.33 10.07 7.48
C VAL A 17 -18.97 10.99 8.52
N PHE A 18 -18.30 11.20 9.66
CA PHE A 18 -18.75 12.07 10.75
C PHE A 18 -18.11 13.47 10.73
N HIS A 19 -17.46 13.87 9.63
CA HIS A 19 -16.88 15.21 9.52
C HIS A 19 -17.99 16.29 9.48
N PRO A 20 -17.84 17.44 10.20
CA PRO A 20 -16.69 17.85 11.00
C PRO A 20 -16.72 17.40 12.47
N GLY A 21 -17.80 16.76 12.93
CA GLY A 21 -17.99 16.42 14.35
C GLY A 21 -17.02 15.37 14.91
N SER A 22 -16.49 14.47 14.07
CA SER A 22 -15.52 13.46 14.50
C SER A 22 -14.61 12.98 13.36
N SER A 23 -13.42 12.48 13.73
CA SER A 23 -12.47 11.81 12.83
C SER A 23 -12.44 10.28 13.04
N SER A 24 -13.44 9.75 13.74
CA SER A 24 -13.55 8.33 14.03
C SER A 24 -13.81 7.52 12.77
N VAL A 25 -13.14 6.38 12.64
CA VAL A 25 -13.37 5.43 11.56
C VAL A 25 -14.54 4.53 11.94
N ALA A 26 -15.59 4.52 11.11
CA ALA A 26 -16.79 3.72 11.34
C ALA A 26 -16.75 2.39 10.58
N CYS A 27 -17.38 1.38 11.18
CA CYS A 27 -17.86 0.21 10.48
C CYS A 27 -19.34 -0.01 10.88
N CYS A 28 -20.12 -0.59 9.98
CA CYS A 28 -21.50 -0.96 10.22
C CYS A 28 -21.62 -2.48 10.20
N MET A 29 -22.24 -3.07 11.23
CA MET A 29 -22.46 -4.51 11.31
C MET A 29 -23.96 -4.76 11.43
N VAL A 30 -24.48 -5.68 10.63
CA VAL A 30 -25.89 -6.07 10.67
C VAL A 30 -26.00 -7.48 11.18
N PHE A 31 -26.79 -7.66 12.24
CA PHE A 31 -27.05 -8.94 12.88
C PHE A 31 -28.51 -9.35 12.71
N GLU A 32 -28.71 -10.64 12.46
CA GLU A 32 -30.00 -11.28 12.69
C GLU A 32 -30.05 -11.77 14.14
N LEU A 33 -31.08 -11.34 14.87
CA LEU A 33 -31.17 -11.63 16.30
C LEU A 33 -31.88 -12.97 16.57
N GLY A 34 -31.43 -13.73 17.57
CA GLY A 34 -32.07 -14.99 17.98
C GLY A 34 -31.71 -16.18 17.08
N VAL A 35 -30.90 -15.97 16.04
CA VAL A 35 -30.43 -17.02 15.13
C VAL A 35 -28.93 -17.22 15.36
N ARG A 36 -28.53 -18.39 15.85
CA ARG A 36 -27.12 -18.72 16.11
C ARG A 36 -26.29 -18.72 14.83
N HIS A 37 -25.08 -18.18 14.89
CA HIS A 37 -24.19 -18.16 13.73
C HIS A 37 -23.70 -19.57 13.39
N SER A 38 -23.89 -19.99 12.13
CA SER A 38 -23.43 -21.28 11.62
C SER A 38 -22.02 -21.17 11.04
N ASP A 39 -21.19 -22.21 11.22
CA ASP A 39 -19.88 -22.35 10.59
C ASP A 39 -19.94 -22.49 9.06
N THR A 40 -21.14 -22.60 8.47
CA THR A 40 -21.36 -22.59 7.02
C THR A 40 -21.94 -21.27 6.52
N HIS A 41 -22.31 -20.35 7.42
CA HIS A 41 -22.85 -19.06 7.04
C HIS A 41 -21.79 -18.23 6.33
N LYS A 42 -22.18 -17.53 5.26
CA LYS A 42 -21.33 -16.58 4.54
C LYS A 42 -21.75 -15.16 4.87
N THR A 43 -20.96 -14.49 5.68
CA THR A 43 -21.12 -13.06 5.95
C THR A 43 -20.67 -12.25 4.74
N PHE A 44 -21.44 -11.23 4.38
CA PHE A 44 -21.06 -10.28 3.34
C PHE A 44 -20.16 -9.18 3.92
N PHE A 45 -19.06 -8.87 3.24
CA PHE A 45 -18.18 -7.77 3.61
C PHE A 45 -18.11 -6.76 2.47
N GLY A 46 -18.47 -5.50 2.74
CA GLY A 46 -18.36 -4.39 1.81
C GLY A 46 -17.29 -3.37 2.24
N TYR A 47 -16.28 -3.16 1.40
CA TYR A 47 -15.25 -2.14 1.59
C TYR A 47 -15.70 -0.82 0.95
N TYR A 48 -16.56 -0.12 1.67
CA TYR A 48 -17.29 1.07 1.22
C TYR A 48 -16.58 2.36 1.68
N LYS A 49 -15.27 2.43 1.43
CA LYS A 49 -14.43 3.58 1.83
C LYS A 49 -14.46 4.75 0.86
N ASP A 50 -14.81 4.51 -0.40
CA ASP A 50 -14.98 5.56 -1.41
C ASP A 50 -16.48 5.70 -1.74
N ASP A 51 -17.18 6.51 -0.95
CA ASP A 51 -18.60 6.80 -1.12
C ASP A 51 -18.86 7.91 -2.16
N ALA A 52 -17.89 8.21 -3.02
CA ALA A 52 -17.94 9.30 -3.98
C ALA A 52 -18.09 10.72 -3.36
N PHE A 53 -17.91 10.89 -2.06
CA PHE A 53 -17.80 12.21 -1.43
C PHE A 53 -16.36 12.66 -1.32
N GLN A 54 -16.17 13.98 -1.23
CA GLN A 54 -14.91 14.63 -0.89
C GLN A 54 -15.17 15.79 0.06
N LYS A 55 -14.19 16.11 0.89
CA LYS A 55 -14.24 17.30 1.72
C LYS A 55 -13.93 18.54 0.90
N ARG A 56 -14.81 19.55 0.95
CA ARG A 56 -14.55 20.90 0.43
C ARG A 56 -14.53 21.91 1.58
N LYS A 57 -13.55 22.81 1.53
CA LYS A 57 -13.39 23.87 2.53
C LYS A 57 -14.71 24.65 2.65
N ASN A 58 -15.17 24.86 3.88
CA ASN A 58 -16.41 25.57 4.23
C ASN A 58 -17.73 24.88 3.81
N LEU A 59 -17.70 23.78 3.06
CA LEU A 59 -18.90 23.07 2.59
C LEU A 59 -19.07 21.68 3.23
N GLY A 60 -18.05 21.18 3.94
CA GLY A 60 -18.08 19.85 4.52
C GLY A 60 -17.89 18.77 3.45
N ARG A 61 -18.65 17.67 3.55
CA ARG A 61 -18.65 16.59 2.55
C ARG A 61 -19.61 16.96 1.42
N VAL A 62 -19.11 16.93 0.19
CA VAL A 62 -19.92 17.07 -1.02
C VAL A 62 -19.58 15.96 -2.00
N GLU A 63 -20.48 15.65 -2.92
CA GLU A 63 -20.20 14.73 -4.00
C GLU A 63 -18.98 15.19 -4.81
N LYS A 64 -18.17 14.23 -5.28
CA LYS A 64 -17.01 14.48 -6.16
C LYS A 64 -17.48 15.09 -7.47
N THR A 65 -18.53 14.50 -8.04
CA THR A 65 -19.23 14.92 -9.25
C THR A 65 -20.73 14.79 -9.00
N GLU A 66 -21.54 15.67 -9.58
CA GLU A 66 -22.99 15.61 -9.44
C GLU A 66 -23.53 14.25 -9.90
N GLY A 67 -24.29 13.57 -9.02
CA GLY A 67 -24.90 12.26 -9.29
C GLY A 67 -24.00 11.06 -8.95
N SER A 68 -22.74 11.29 -8.57
CA SER A 68 -21.78 10.21 -8.29
C SER A 68 -22.15 9.37 -7.07
N TRP A 69 -22.85 9.95 -6.08
CA TRP A 69 -23.39 9.18 -4.95
C TRP A 69 -24.48 8.21 -5.42
N ALA A 70 -25.43 8.65 -6.23
CA ALA A 70 -26.54 7.81 -6.68
C ALA A 70 -26.05 6.57 -7.47
N GLU A 71 -25.00 6.73 -8.28
CA GLU A 71 -24.34 5.61 -8.98
C GLU A 71 -23.67 4.65 -7.99
N THR A 72 -22.92 5.19 -7.03
CA THR A 72 -22.20 4.42 -5.99
C THR A 72 -23.18 3.65 -5.10
N GLU A 73 -24.25 4.31 -4.65
CA GLU A 73 -25.32 3.72 -3.85
C GLU A 73 -25.99 2.57 -4.59
N LYS A 74 -26.35 2.77 -5.87
CA LYS A 74 -26.94 1.74 -6.71
C LYS A 74 -26.03 0.52 -6.83
N GLU A 75 -24.74 0.74 -7.07
CA GLU A 75 -23.76 -0.36 -7.13
C GLU A 75 -23.68 -1.11 -5.79
N TRP A 76 -23.50 -0.39 -4.67
CA TRP A 76 -23.32 -0.99 -3.36
C TRP A 76 -24.54 -1.80 -2.91
N LEU A 77 -25.74 -1.28 -3.17
CA LEU A 77 -26.99 -2.00 -2.91
C LEU A 77 -27.12 -3.23 -3.80
N ASN A 78 -26.74 -3.15 -5.07
CA ASN A 78 -26.73 -4.30 -5.97
C ASN A 78 -25.76 -5.39 -5.48
N LEU A 79 -24.53 -5.02 -5.12
CA LEU A 79 -23.53 -5.97 -4.61
C LEU A 79 -24.01 -6.65 -3.32
N TYR A 80 -24.56 -5.86 -2.38
CA TYR A 80 -25.03 -6.38 -1.09
C TYR A 80 -26.28 -7.27 -1.21
N ARG A 81 -27.31 -6.82 -1.94
CA ARG A 81 -28.58 -7.54 -2.06
C ARG A 81 -28.42 -8.84 -2.84
N ASN A 82 -27.60 -8.82 -3.90
CA ASN A 82 -27.35 -9.98 -4.74
C ASN A 82 -26.12 -10.80 -4.31
N LYS A 83 -25.46 -10.40 -3.22
CA LYS A 83 -24.27 -11.09 -2.66
C LYS A 83 -23.15 -11.29 -3.67
N ILE A 84 -22.91 -10.28 -4.51
CA ILE A 84 -21.90 -10.31 -5.58
C ILE A 84 -20.53 -9.97 -4.98
N GLU A 85 -19.53 -10.81 -5.25
CA GLU A 85 -18.13 -10.53 -4.92
C GLU A 85 -17.48 -9.70 -6.03
N LYS A 86 -16.74 -8.67 -5.64
CA LYS A 86 -16.01 -7.79 -6.57
C LYS A 86 -14.69 -7.38 -5.94
N ASP A 87 -13.59 -7.67 -6.63
CA ASP A 87 -12.24 -7.34 -6.14
C ASP A 87 -12.14 -5.85 -5.79
N GLY A 88 -11.59 -5.57 -4.61
CA GLY A 88 -11.48 -4.23 -4.06
C GLY A 88 -12.77 -3.62 -3.49
N ILE A 89 -13.91 -4.31 -3.54
CA ILE A 89 -15.21 -3.74 -3.09
C ILE A 89 -16.00 -4.70 -2.18
N SER A 90 -16.19 -5.97 -2.56
CA SER A 90 -17.03 -6.90 -1.80
C SER A 90 -16.52 -8.34 -1.82
N VAL A 91 -16.77 -9.07 -0.73
CA VAL A 91 -16.38 -10.48 -0.57
C VAL A 91 -17.36 -11.21 0.35
N LEU A 92 -17.60 -12.49 0.09
CA LEU A 92 -18.34 -13.39 0.98
C LEU A 92 -17.35 -14.25 1.76
N LYS A 93 -17.48 -14.26 3.07
CA LYS A 93 -16.58 -15.03 3.93
C LYS A 93 -17.32 -15.69 5.07
N THR A 94 -17.00 -16.96 5.29
CA THR A 94 -17.33 -17.68 6.51
C THR A 94 -16.32 -17.32 7.58
N ILE A 95 -16.83 -16.93 8.75
CA ILE A 95 -16.06 -16.40 9.87
C ILE A 95 -16.51 -17.03 11.19
N ASN A 96 -15.66 -16.96 12.20
CA ASN A 96 -15.97 -17.30 13.58
C ASN A 96 -15.69 -16.11 14.52
N ALA A 97 -15.81 -16.35 15.84
CA ALA A 97 -15.66 -15.32 16.85
C ALA A 97 -14.22 -14.77 17.01
N ASN A 98 -13.21 -15.52 16.57
CA ASN A 98 -11.79 -15.14 16.66
C ASN A 98 -11.29 -14.46 15.38
N ASP A 99 -12.11 -14.43 14.33
CA ASP A 99 -11.77 -13.79 13.06
C ASP A 99 -11.93 -12.27 13.13
N GLU A 100 -11.25 -11.55 12.23
CA GLU A 100 -11.35 -10.09 12.15
C GLU A 100 -12.64 -9.68 11.41
N TRP A 101 -13.55 -8.97 12.07
CA TRP A 101 -14.82 -8.57 11.44
C TRP A 101 -14.69 -7.23 10.71
N LEU A 102 -13.77 -7.15 9.75
CA LEU A 102 -13.53 -6.00 8.89
C LEU A 102 -13.36 -6.45 7.44
N ALA A 103 -13.90 -5.70 6.48
CA ALA A 103 -13.81 -6.04 5.06
C ALA A 103 -12.35 -6.14 4.57
N GLU A 104 -11.48 -5.27 5.10
CA GLU A 104 -10.05 -5.20 4.84
C GLU A 104 -9.30 -6.52 5.10
N ALA A 105 -9.85 -7.41 5.94
CA ALA A 105 -9.24 -8.70 6.25
C ALA A 105 -9.41 -9.73 5.14
N TYR A 106 -10.45 -9.60 4.32
CA TYR A 106 -10.85 -10.62 3.34
C TYR A 106 -10.86 -10.13 1.91
N MET A 107 -10.84 -8.80 1.72
CA MET A 107 -10.88 -8.19 0.40
C MET A 107 -9.64 -8.55 -0.43
N LYS A 108 -9.86 -8.89 -1.70
CA LYS A 108 -8.80 -9.02 -2.70
C LYS A 108 -8.42 -7.66 -3.25
N THR A 109 -7.13 -7.45 -3.48
CA THR A 109 -6.63 -6.23 -4.12
C THR A 109 -7.07 -6.21 -5.58
N ASN A 110 -7.67 -5.10 -6.02
CA ASN A 110 -8.03 -4.93 -7.42
C ASN A 110 -6.82 -4.49 -8.26
N TYR A 111 -6.22 -5.44 -8.97
CA TYR A 111 -5.10 -5.18 -9.88
C TYR A 111 -5.52 -4.77 -11.30
N SER A 112 -6.82 -4.78 -11.63
CA SER A 112 -7.30 -4.42 -12.97
C SER A 112 -7.06 -2.94 -13.31
N SER A 113 -6.83 -2.11 -12.28
CA SER A 113 -6.52 -0.68 -12.43
C SER A 113 -5.02 -0.40 -12.65
N ILE A 114 -4.16 -1.42 -12.68
CA ILE A 114 -2.74 -1.25 -12.99
C ILE A 114 -2.60 -0.64 -14.38
N SER A 115 -1.88 0.47 -14.45
CA SER A 115 -1.53 1.14 -15.69
C SER A 115 -0.12 1.72 -15.64
N ILE A 116 0.44 2.04 -16.80
CA ILE A 116 1.73 2.74 -16.89
C ILE A 116 1.76 4.03 -16.08
N LYS A 117 0.64 4.74 -15.97
CA LYS A 117 0.55 6.00 -15.21
C LYS A 117 0.89 5.83 -13.73
N ASN A 118 0.58 4.66 -13.15
CA ASN A 118 0.93 4.34 -11.76
C ASN A 118 2.45 4.31 -11.59
N PHE A 119 3.16 3.64 -12.49
CA PHE A 119 4.62 3.54 -12.45
C PHE A 119 5.31 4.86 -12.81
N GLU A 120 4.81 5.58 -13.82
CA GLU A 120 5.33 6.91 -14.18
C GLU A 120 5.20 7.90 -13.02
N LYS A 121 4.13 7.81 -12.24
CA LYS A 121 3.97 8.60 -11.01
C LYS A 121 5.06 8.25 -10.00
N THR A 122 5.23 6.96 -9.68
CA THR A 122 6.27 6.51 -8.73
C THR A 122 7.68 6.94 -9.17
N VAL A 123 8.02 6.76 -10.45
CA VAL A 123 9.31 7.18 -11.01
C VAL A 123 9.51 8.68 -10.91
N ARG A 124 8.50 9.49 -11.27
CA ARG A 124 8.58 10.95 -11.20
C ARG A 124 8.73 11.46 -9.77
N GLU A 125 7.99 10.88 -8.83
CA GLU A 125 8.10 11.24 -7.41
C GLU A 125 9.49 10.92 -6.85
N TYR A 126 10.04 9.76 -7.18
CA TYR A 126 11.39 9.39 -6.77
C TYR A 126 12.46 10.23 -7.45
N ALA A 127 12.33 10.52 -8.76
CA ALA A 127 13.24 11.40 -9.47
C ALA A 127 13.28 12.80 -8.84
N SER A 128 12.12 13.37 -8.50
CA SER A 128 12.02 14.64 -7.76
C SER A 128 12.75 14.58 -6.41
N PHE A 129 12.56 13.48 -5.68
CA PHE A 129 13.30 13.24 -4.43
C PHE A 129 14.82 13.23 -4.66
N VAL A 130 15.31 12.47 -5.64
CA VAL A 130 16.75 12.38 -5.93
C VAL A 130 17.34 13.73 -6.35
N VAL A 131 16.63 14.51 -7.18
CA VAL A 131 17.00 15.89 -7.54
C VAL A 131 17.08 16.76 -6.29
N LYS A 132 16.08 16.69 -5.40
CA LYS A 132 16.06 17.43 -4.13
C LYS A 132 17.24 17.07 -3.22
N LEU A 133 17.75 15.84 -3.30
CA LEU A 133 18.96 15.44 -2.57
C LEU A 133 20.26 15.89 -3.24
N GLY A 134 20.22 16.47 -4.44
CA GLY A 134 21.40 16.77 -5.24
C GLY A 134 22.13 15.51 -5.74
N LYS A 135 21.40 14.39 -5.91
CA LYS A 135 21.96 13.08 -6.29
C LYS A 135 21.50 12.58 -7.65
N ALA A 136 20.88 13.46 -8.44
CA ALA A 136 20.36 13.11 -9.75
C ALA A 136 21.50 12.82 -10.73
N ASN A 137 21.35 11.77 -11.53
CA ASN A 137 22.26 11.52 -12.63
C ASN A 137 21.92 12.47 -13.79
N LEU A 138 22.65 13.58 -13.88
CA LEU A 138 22.46 14.60 -14.93
C LEU A 138 23.38 14.39 -16.14
N SER A 139 24.13 13.29 -16.19
CA SER A 139 24.95 12.98 -17.37
C SER A 139 24.06 12.62 -18.56
N ASN A 140 24.34 13.19 -19.73
CA ASN A 140 23.55 13.05 -20.97
C ASN A 140 23.57 11.64 -21.60
N THR A 141 24.07 10.63 -20.90
CA THR A 141 24.01 9.24 -21.37
C THR A 141 22.60 8.69 -21.16
N ALA A 142 21.79 8.74 -22.21
CA ALA A 142 20.56 7.96 -22.26
C ALA A 142 20.90 6.48 -22.06
N PRO A 143 20.27 5.77 -21.11
CA PRO A 143 20.47 4.33 -20.98
C PRO A 143 20.08 3.65 -22.30
N LYS A 144 20.85 2.63 -22.72
CA LYS A 144 20.49 1.81 -23.89
C LYS A 144 19.08 1.24 -23.68
N MET A 145 18.11 1.78 -24.41
CA MET A 145 16.71 1.37 -24.29
C MET A 145 16.49 0.03 -24.99
N GLN A 146 16.06 -0.98 -24.25
CA GLN A 146 15.46 -2.17 -24.84
C GLN A 146 14.03 -1.82 -25.31
N LYS A 147 13.62 -2.38 -26.46
CA LYS A 147 12.23 -2.31 -26.92
C LYS A 147 11.36 -3.19 -26.00
N ILE A 148 10.77 -2.59 -24.98
CA ILE A 148 9.80 -3.25 -24.10
C ILE A 148 8.42 -2.65 -24.37
N ASN A 149 7.40 -3.50 -24.42
CA ASN A 149 6.04 -3.04 -24.50
C ASN A 149 5.67 -2.30 -23.20
N LYS A 150 5.37 -1.01 -23.33
CA LYS A 150 4.97 -0.15 -22.20
C LYS A 150 3.62 -0.54 -21.60
N ASN A 151 2.76 -1.20 -22.38
CA ASN A 151 1.50 -1.72 -21.91
C ASN A 151 1.74 -3.05 -21.18
N LEU A 152 1.49 -3.04 -19.87
CA LEU A 152 1.63 -4.20 -19.01
C LEU A 152 0.48 -5.18 -19.27
N ASN A 153 0.83 -6.40 -19.64
CA ASN A 153 -0.09 -7.53 -19.59
C ASN A 153 0.15 -8.29 -18.28
N ILE A 154 -0.84 -8.26 -17.38
CA ILE A 154 -0.76 -8.90 -16.06
C ILE A 154 -1.35 -10.32 -16.02
N SER A 155 -1.90 -10.83 -17.14
CA SER A 155 -2.61 -12.13 -17.17
C SER A 155 -1.73 -13.31 -16.72
N ASN A 156 -0.42 -13.26 -16.99
CA ASN A 156 0.53 -14.31 -16.64
C ASN A 156 1.26 -14.07 -15.31
N TRP A 157 0.93 -13.00 -14.60
CA TRP A 157 1.56 -12.71 -13.30
C TRP A 157 1.14 -13.73 -12.25
N LYS A 158 1.99 -13.92 -11.24
CA LYS A 158 1.77 -14.87 -10.14
C LYS A 158 1.78 -14.17 -8.79
N TYR A 159 1.13 -14.79 -7.82
CA TYR A 159 1.11 -14.31 -6.45
C TYR A 159 2.35 -14.77 -5.69
N PHE A 160 3.03 -13.82 -5.05
CA PHE A 160 4.20 -14.09 -4.22
C PHE A 160 4.00 -13.56 -2.80
N LYS A 161 4.39 -14.37 -1.81
CA LYS A 161 4.26 -14.05 -0.40
C LYS A 161 5.37 -13.08 0.04
N LEU A 162 5.02 -11.93 0.61
CA LEU A 162 6.02 -10.92 1.01
C LEU A 162 7.06 -11.46 2.02
N GLY A 163 6.65 -12.36 2.90
CA GLY A 163 7.54 -12.98 3.87
C GLY A 163 8.66 -13.83 3.24
N THR A 164 8.52 -14.26 1.98
CA THR A 164 9.57 -15.02 1.27
C THR A 164 10.45 -14.14 0.39
N LEU A 165 9.95 -12.97 -0.02
CA LEU A 165 10.66 -12.07 -0.93
C LEU A 165 11.75 -11.22 -0.27
N PHE A 166 11.62 -10.96 1.04
CA PHE A 166 12.44 -9.95 1.70
C PHE A 166 12.90 -10.34 3.10
N LYS A 167 14.14 -9.96 3.42
CA LYS A 167 14.62 -9.86 4.80
C LYS A 167 14.09 -8.60 5.46
N ILE A 168 13.42 -8.79 6.59
CA ILE A 168 12.81 -7.71 7.38
C ILE A 168 13.80 -7.18 8.43
N LYS A 169 13.95 -5.86 8.53
CA LYS A 169 14.62 -5.20 9.66
C LYS A 169 13.86 -3.96 10.08
N SER A 170 13.74 -3.71 11.38
CA SER A 170 13.27 -2.41 11.88
C SER A 170 14.25 -1.31 11.48
N THR A 171 13.76 -0.09 11.29
CA THR A 171 14.64 1.08 11.22
C THR A 171 15.27 1.35 12.58
N LYS A 172 16.41 2.04 12.61
CA LYS A 172 17.21 2.17 13.84
C LYS A 172 16.86 3.36 14.74
N GLY A 173 16.16 4.38 14.25
CA GLY A 173 15.83 5.55 15.06
C GLY A 173 14.84 5.21 16.17
N ASN A 174 15.25 5.26 17.43
CA ASN A 174 14.40 4.97 18.59
C ASN A 174 13.75 6.22 19.18
N ASN A 175 14.40 7.38 19.07
CA ASN A 175 13.89 8.70 19.42
C ASN A 175 14.31 9.70 18.34
N THR A 176 13.35 10.47 17.84
CA THR A 176 13.59 11.43 16.74
C THR A 176 13.50 12.89 17.18
N ASN A 177 13.23 13.15 18.46
CA ASN A 177 13.10 14.51 18.99
C ASN A 177 14.45 15.24 19.06
N ASN A 178 15.54 14.49 19.19
CA ASN A 178 16.89 15.01 19.35
C ASN A 178 17.74 14.86 18.08
N LEU A 179 17.10 14.67 16.91
CA LEU A 179 17.84 14.57 15.65
C LEU A 179 18.52 15.89 15.34
N ILE A 180 19.85 15.84 15.24
CA ILE A 180 20.63 17.02 14.84
C ILE A 180 20.50 17.20 13.32
N GLY A 181 19.89 18.32 12.93
CA GLY A 181 19.67 18.69 11.54
C GLY A 181 20.96 19.03 10.78
N GLY A 182 20.86 19.15 9.46
CA GLY A 182 21.98 19.44 8.55
C GLY A 182 22.50 18.19 7.83
N GLY A 183 23.66 18.26 7.20
CA GLY A 183 24.29 17.09 6.60
C GLY A 183 23.59 16.50 5.36
N ARG A 184 23.70 15.17 5.19
CA ARG A 184 23.34 14.44 3.94
C ARG A 184 22.49 13.19 4.16
N CYS A 185 21.91 13.01 5.36
CA CYS A 185 21.07 11.86 5.70
C CYS A 185 19.60 12.27 5.76
N VAL A 186 18.72 11.61 5.03
CA VAL A 186 17.29 11.94 5.07
C VAL A 186 16.66 11.37 6.34
N TYR A 187 15.87 12.16 7.05
CA TYR A 187 14.88 11.64 7.98
C TYR A 187 13.57 11.33 7.24
N SER A 188 13.17 10.05 7.26
CA SER A 188 12.05 9.51 6.48
C SER A 188 10.88 9.07 7.36
N ARG A 189 9.74 9.76 7.29
CA ARG A 189 8.57 9.46 8.16
C ARG A 189 7.20 9.40 7.48
N LYS A 190 7.09 9.82 6.22
CA LYS A 190 5.81 9.97 5.50
C LYS A 190 5.87 9.37 4.09
N LYS A 191 4.77 9.34 3.36
CA LYS A 191 4.75 8.87 1.97
C LYS A 191 5.20 9.96 1.00
N GLU A 192 4.74 11.19 1.22
CA GLU A 192 5.01 12.32 0.33
C GLU A 192 6.50 12.63 0.26
N SER A 193 6.96 13.13 -0.90
CA SER A 193 8.39 13.44 -1.14
C SER A 193 9.32 12.25 -0.87
N ASN A 194 8.86 11.02 -1.13
CA ASN A 194 9.59 9.78 -0.85
C ASN A 194 10.09 9.69 0.61
N GLY A 195 9.26 10.18 1.52
CA GLY A 195 9.52 10.21 2.96
C GLY A 195 10.35 11.38 3.47
N TYR A 196 10.93 12.22 2.60
CA TYR A 196 11.71 13.36 3.03
C TYR A 196 10.94 14.27 4.02
N GLU A 197 11.47 14.40 5.24
CA GLU A 197 11.08 15.43 6.19
C GLU A 197 12.14 16.55 6.24
N PHE A 198 13.36 16.23 6.64
CA PHE A 198 14.53 17.12 6.66
C PHE A 198 15.84 16.32 6.60
N MET A 199 16.97 17.03 6.43
CA MET A 199 18.32 16.45 6.45
C MET A 199 18.90 16.42 7.87
N CYS A 200 19.52 15.31 8.24
CA CYS A 200 20.20 15.06 9.51
C CYS A 200 21.72 14.89 9.32
N SER A 201 22.48 15.33 10.32
CA SER A 201 23.92 15.11 10.40
C SER A 201 24.21 13.61 10.43
N LEU A 202 25.11 13.14 9.57
CA LEU A 202 25.52 11.73 9.56
C LEU A 202 26.31 11.37 10.82
N ASN A 203 27.19 12.27 11.27
CA ASN A 203 28.12 11.98 12.35
C ASN A 203 27.44 11.96 13.71
N ASP A 204 26.50 12.87 13.92
CA ASP A 204 25.84 13.02 15.21
C ASP A 204 24.66 12.07 15.38
N ASN A 205 24.24 11.38 14.30
CA ASN A 205 23.10 10.45 14.32
C ASN A 205 23.48 9.03 13.84
N LYS A 206 24.77 8.63 13.91
CA LYS A 206 25.28 7.37 13.33
C LYS A 206 24.48 6.12 13.74
N GLU A 207 24.08 6.05 14.99
CA GLU A 207 23.32 4.94 15.58
C GLU A 207 21.91 4.79 15.00
N TYR A 208 21.29 5.88 14.52
CA TYR A 208 19.94 5.89 13.96
C TYR A 208 19.90 5.60 12.45
N ILE A 209 21.06 5.49 11.81
CA ILE A 209 21.16 5.29 10.36
C ILE A 209 20.80 3.85 9.98
N SER A 210 19.73 3.75 9.20
CA SER A 210 19.31 2.54 8.51
C SER A 210 19.95 2.47 7.12
N ARG A 211 20.33 1.25 6.70
CA ARG A 211 20.97 1.04 5.40
C ARG A 211 19.98 1.30 4.26
N GLY A 212 20.42 2.01 3.21
CA GLY A 212 19.66 2.18 1.97
C GLY A 212 19.56 0.90 1.14
N ASN A 213 19.09 1.06 -0.11
CA ASN A 213 18.67 -0.02 -1.01
C ASN A 213 17.65 -0.96 -0.33
N CYS A 214 16.53 -0.38 0.09
CA CYS A 214 15.42 -1.11 0.69
C CYS A 214 14.07 -0.49 0.37
N ILE A 215 13.03 -1.31 0.48
CA ILE A 215 11.65 -0.82 0.54
C ILE A 215 11.30 -0.58 1.99
N VAL A 216 10.92 0.64 2.32
CA VAL A 216 10.44 1.06 3.64
C VAL A 216 8.93 0.94 3.67
N PHE A 217 8.43 0.21 4.64
CA PHE A 217 7.01 0.12 4.95
C PHE A 217 6.70 1.08 6.09
N ILE A 218 5.70 1.93 5.89
CA ILE A 218 5.17 2.81 6.93
C ILE A 218 4.08 2.04 7.66
N GLN A 219 4.40 1.60 8.88
CA GLN A 219 3.54 0.75 9.69
C GLN A 219 2.54 1.57 10.49
N LEU A 220 3.00 2.70 11.05
CA LEU A 220 2.20 3.61 11.87
C LEU A 220 2.40 5.06 11.42
N GLY A 221 1.31 5.82 11.49
CA GLY A 221 1.28 7.25 11.13
C GLY A 221 -0.03 7.62 10.45
N GLN A 222 -0.68 8.68 10.93
CA GLN A 222 -1.89 9.19 10.30
C GLN A 222 -1.57 9.63 8.85
N GLY A 223 -2.40 9.21 7.90
CA GLY A 223 -2.22 9.47 6.47
C GLY A 223 -1.26 8.52 5.74
N SER A 224 -0.17 8.10 6.37
CA SER A 224 0.88 7.31 5.68
C SER A 224 0.92 5.81 6.03
N ALA A 225 0.29 5.36 7.11
CA ALA A 225 0.27 3.93 7.49
C ALA A 225 -0.26 3.04 6.36
N GLY A 226 0.44 1.96 6.03
CA GLY A 226 0.11 1.03 4.95
C GLY A 226 0.75 1.35 3.60
N TYR A 227 1.45 2.47 3.45
CA TYR A 227 2.20 2.78 2.24
C TYR A 227 3.63 2.22 2.27
N SER A 228 4.21 2.08 1.09
CA SER A 228 5.61 1.70 0.88
C SER A 228 6.38 2.79 0.15
N LEU A 229 7.70 2.85 0.31
CA LEU A 229 8.58 3.72 -0.48
C LEU A 229 9.97 3.11 -0.61
N TYR A 230 10.67 3.40 -1.70
CA TYR A 230 12.02 2.90 -1.91
C TYR A 230 13.04 3.92 -1.38
N GLN A 231 13.95 3.49 -0.52
CA GLN A 231 15.09 4.29 -0.08
C GLN A 231 16.37 3.76 -0.71
N GLY A 232 16.87 4.45 -1.75
CA GLY A 232 18.15 4.10 -2.37
C GLY A 232 19.38 4.53 -1.57
N TYR A 233 19.21 5.43 -0.60
CA TYR A 233 20.30 5.97 0.22
C TYR A 233 20.10 5.64 1.70
N ASN A 234 21.19 5.67 2.46
CA ASN A 234 21.10 5.60 3.91
C ASN A 234 20.21 6.74 4.44
N PHE A 235 19.37 6.39 5.41
CA PHE A 235 18.33 7.25 5.92
C PHE A 235 18.07 6.95 7.40
N ILE A 236 17.40 7.86 8.08
CA ILE A 236 16.89 7.65 9.44
C ILE A 236 15.39 7.42 9.32
N GLY A 237 14.92 6.31 9.87
CA GLY A 237 13.49 6.04 10.09
C GLY A 237 13.23 5.88 11.58
N MET A 238 11.96 5.72 11.96
CA MET A 238 11.56 5.53 13.34
C MET A 238 11.14 4.08 13.60
N SER A 239 11.91 3.40 14.44
CA SER A 239 11.65 2.05 14.91
C SER A 239 10.24 1.94 15.50
N GLY A 240 9.56 0.84 15.23
CA GLY A 240 8.16 0.63 15.60
C GLY A 240 7.14 1.36 14.71
N LYS A 241 7.54 2.36 13.92
CA LYS A 241 6.68 3.03 12.94
C LYS A 241 7.04 2.74 11.49
N THR A 242 8.30 2.40 11.22
CA THR A 242 8.77 1.99 9.90
C THR A 242 9.68 0.77 9.97
N SER A 243 9.66 -0.03 8.91
CA SER A 243 10.58 -1.17 8.75
C SER A 243 11.08 -1.30 7.32
N CYS A 244 12.28 -1.83 7.16
CA CYS A 244 12.95 -2.05 5.88
C CYS A 244 12.74 -3.47 5.38
N ARG A 245 12.65 -3.60 4.06
CA ARG A 245 12.67 -4.85 3.30
C ARG A 245 13.89 -4.84 2.38
N TYR A 246 14.78 -5.81 2.60
CA TYR A 246 15.98 -6.01 1.80
C TYR A 246 15.86 -7.30 1.00
N SER A 247 16.40 -7.30 -0.21
CA SER A 247 16.64 -8.49 -1.02
C SER A 247 17.97 -8.30 -1.74
N GLU A 248 18.70 -9.38 -2.03
CA GLU A 248 19.95 -9.34 -2.79
C GLU A 248 19.73 -8.96 -4.25
N ARG A 249 18.53 -9.24 -4.79
CA ARG A 249 18.11 -8.86 -6.15
C ARG A 249 17.52 -7.44 -6.22
N LEU A 250 17.35 -6.78 -5.08
CA LEU A 250 16.76 -5.43 -5.03
C LEU A 250 17.74 -4.37 -5.54
N ASN A 251 17.24 -3.51 -6.43
CA ASN A 251 17.89 -2.29 -6.87
C ASN A 251 16.87 -1.16 -6.99
N LYS A 252 17.34 0.02 -7.43
CA LYS A 252 16.48 1.20 -7.55
C LYS A 252 15.31 1.03 -8.50
N TYR A 253 15.47 0.31 -9.59
CA TYR A 253 14.43 0.20 -10.61
C TYR A 253 13.36 -0.81 -10.20
N ASN A 254 13.77 -2.04 -9.88
CA ASN A 254 12.80 -3.04 -9.42
C ASN A 254 12.20 -2.67 -8.04
N GLY A 255 12.92 -1.92 -7.20
CA GLY A 255 12.39 -1.36 -5.95
C GLY A 255 11.26 -0.37 -6.19
N LEU A 256 11.37 0.49 -7.20
CA LEU A 256 10.29 1.41 -7.58
C LEU A 256 9.09 0.64 -8.14
N PHE A 257 9.32 -0.35 -9.00
CA PHE A 257 8.25 -1.22 -9.49
C PHE A 257 7.47 -1.86 -8.34
N LEU A 258 8.19 -2.48 -7.40
CA LEU A 258 7.60 -3.14 -6.24
C LEU A 258 6.83 -2.17 -5.37
N THR A 259 7.33 -0.94 -5.15
CA THR A 259 6.56 0.07 -4.39
C THR A 259 5.26 0.45 -5.06
N THR A 260 5.21 0.53 -6.39
CA THR A 260 3.96 0.78 -7.13
C THR A 260 2.93 -0.32 -6.87
N ILE A 261 3.35 -1.59 -6.90
CA ILE A 261 2.47 -2.74 -6.64
C ILE A 261 2.05 -2.81 -5.17
N LEU A 262 2.99 -2.64 -4.25
CA LEU A 262 2.74 -2.67 -2.81
C LEU A 262 1.76 -1.60 -2.36
N ASP A 263 1.79 -0.42 -2.98
CA ASP A 263 0.86 0.65 -2.64
C ASP A 263 -0.60 0.33 -3.03
N LEU A 264 -0.85 -0.63 -3.93
CA LEU A 264 -2.21 -1.11 -4.22
C LEU A 264 -2.80 -1.90 -3.04
N GLU A 265 -1.95 -2.51 -2.21
CA GLU A 265 -2.36 -3.23 -1.00
C GLU A 265 -2.84 -2.30 0.11
N ARG A 266 -2.53 -0.99 -0.01
CA ARG A 266 -2.80 0.04 1.00
C ARG A 266 -4.24 0.07 1.48
N ASN A 267 -5.21 -0.25 0.62
CA ASN A 267 -6.64 -0.25 0.98
C ASN A 267 -6.98 -1.23 2.11
N LYS A 268 -6.15 -2.25 2.33
CA LYS A 268 -6.34 -3.23 3.41
C LYS A 268 -5.72 -2.78 4.73
N PHE A 269 -5.00 -1.67 4.75
CA PHE A 269 -4.23 -1.25 5.91
C PHE A 269 -4.57 0.20 6.29
N SER A 270 -4.46 0.51 7.57
CA SER A 270 -4.69 1.86 8.09
C SER A 270 -3.96 2.03 9.41
N TYR A 271 -4.07 3.20 10.03
CA TYR A 271 -3.54 3.40 11.39
C TYR A 271 -4.13 2.36 12.38
N GLY A 272 -5.45 2.16 12.36
CA GLY A 272 -6.13 1.16 13.21
C GLY A 272 -5.90 -0.29 12.78
N ARG A 273 -5.47 -0.51 11.53
CA ARG A 273 -5.18 -1.83 10.97
C ARG A 273 -3.80 -1.85 10.30
N SER A 274 -2.76 -1.79 11.12
CA SER A 274 -1.39 -1.60 10.65
C SER A 274 -0.83 -2.81 9.87
N TRP A 275 0.02 -2.54 8.88
CA TRP A 275 0.69 -3.54 8.05
C TRP A 275 1.95 -4.08 8.75
N ILE A 276 1.75 -4.92 9.77
CA ILE A 276 2.81 -5.43 10.67
C ILE A 276 2.72 -6.95 10.86
N GLY A 277 3.80 -7.54 11.38
CA GLY A 277 3.87 -8.94 11.80
C GLY A 277 3.34 -9.91 10.76
N ASP A 278 2.50 -10.84 11.21
CA ASP A 278 1.89 -11.88 10.40
C ASP A 278 1.10 -11.35 9.21
N ARG A 279 0.36 -10.23 9.37
CA ARG A 279 -0.41 -9.65 8.25
C ARG A 279 0.51 -9.32 7.09
N LEU A 280 1.65 -8.69 7.40
CA LEU A 280 2.64 -8.34 6.40
C LEU A 280 3.32 -9.58 5.82
N LEU A 281 3.76 -10.52 6.66
CA LEU A 281 4.45 -11.73 6.22
C LEU A 281 3.57 -12.65 5.35
N LYS A 282 2.26 -12.67 5.60
CA LYS A 282 1.27 -13.47 4.87
C LYS A 282 0.63 -12.73 3.68
N THR A 283 0.96 -11.46 3.47
CA THR A 283 0.43 -10.72 2.31
C THR A 283 1.01 -11.33 1.03
N ASN A 284 0.13 -11.62 0.07
CA ASN A 284 0.51 -12.01 -1.28
C ASN A 284 0.36 -10.82 -2.21
N ILE A 285 1.33 -10.60 -3.09
CA ILE A 285 1.29 -9.57 -4.12
C ILE A 285 1.44 -10.17 -5.51
N LEU A 286 0.76 -9.58 -6.49
CA LEU A 286 0.81 -10.02 -7.88
C LEU A 286 2.03 -9.42 -8.59
N LEU A 287 2.92 -10.25 -9.14
CA LEU A 287 4.15 -9.81 -9.83
C LEU A 287 4.37 -10.58 -11.14
N PRO A 288 5.12 -9.99 -12.10
CA PRO A 288 5.62 -10.71 -13.25
C PRO A 288 6.49 -11.89 -12.77
N ALA A 289 6.44 -13.00 -13.49
CA ALA A 289 7.01 -14.26 -13.03
C ALA A 289 7.75 -14.98 -14.16
N ILE A 290 8.91 -15.56 -13.81
CA ILE A 290 9.66 -16.50 -14.65
C ILE A 290 9.42 -17.90 -14.10
N LYS A 291 9.22 -18.84 -15.02
CA LYS A 291 9.11 -20.27 -14.70
C LYS A 291 10.49 -20.82 -14.33
N ILE A 292 10.62 -21.42 -13.14
CA ILE A 292 11.85 -22.08 -12.71
C ILE A 292 11.85 -23.53 -13.20
N ASP A 293 10.73 -24.22 -12.97
CA ASP A 293 10.46 -25.59 -13.40
C ASP A 293 8.96 -25.77 -13.72
N GLU A 294 8.49 -27.00 -13.92
CA GLU A 294 7.10 -27.27 -14.29
C GLU A 294 6.04 -26.68 -13.36
N THR A 295 6.35 -26.56 -12.06
CA THR A 295 5.41 -26.18 -11.01
C THR A 295 5.75 -24.86 -10.32
N ASP A 296 7.01 -24.45 -10.33
CA ASP A 296 7.51 -23.31 -9.58
C ASP A 296 7.85 -22.08 -10.43
N PHE A 297 7.62 -20.93 -9.82
CA PHE A 297 7.84 -19.61 -10.41
C PHE A 297 8.62 -18.72 -9.44
N GLU A 298 9.47 -17.86 -9.97
CA GLU A 298 10.07 -16.74 -9.23
C GLU A 298 9.63 -15.39 -9.82
N PRO A 299 9.69 -14.30 -9.04
CA PRO A 299 9.45 -12.97 -9.59
C PRO A 299 10.48 -12.62 -10.67
N ASP A 300 10.01 -12.00 -11.75
CA ASP A 300 10.87 -11.52 -12.83
C ASP A 300 11.51 -10.18 -12.46
N TRP A 301 12.60 -10.23 -11.70
CA TRP A 301 13.32 -9.04 -11.23
C TRP A 301 13.92 -8.21 -12.38
N ASP A 302 14.33 -8.87 -13.46
CA ASP A 302 14.93 -8.23 -14.63
C ASP A 302 13.87 -7.49 -15.44
N PHE A 303 12.68 -8.09 -15.63
CA PHE A 303 11.55 -7.40 -16.22
C PHE A 303 11.16 -6.18 -15.40
N MET A 304 11.03 -6.31 -14.07
CA MET A 304 10.68 -5.18 -13.20
C MET A 304 11.68 -4.02 -13.33
N GLU A 305 12.97 -4.32 -13.36
CA GLU A 305 14.02 -3.33 -13.57
C GLU A 305 13.95 -2.70 -14.96
N ASN A 306 13.93 -3.52 -16.01
CA ASN A 306 13.99 -3.05 -17.39
C ASN A 306 12.72 -2.27 -17.77
N TYR A 307 11.56 -2.67 -17.26
CA TYR A 307 10.31 -1.93 -17.42
C TYR A 307 10.45 -0.50 -16.90
N ILE A 308 10.90 -0.32 -15.66
CA ILE A 308 11.08 1.01 -15.06
C ILE A 308 12.09 1.84 -15.84
N LYS A 309 13.20 1.25 -16.31
CA LYS A 309 14.21 1.95 -17.14
C LYS A 309 13.63 2.53 -18.44
N THR A 310 12.52 2.01 -18.95
CA THR A 310 11.86 2.55 -20.16
C THR A 310 11.01 3.79 -19.90
N LEU A 311 10.75 4.11 -18.64
CA LEU A 311 9.87 5.21 -18.24
C LEU A 311 10.62 6.55 -18.23
N LYS A 312 9.88 7.63 -18.47
CA LYS A 312 10.42 8.99 -18.42
C LYS A 312 11.01 9.28 -17.04
N PHE A 313 12.17 9.95 -17.01
CA PHE A 313 12.95 10.28 -15.81
C PHE A 313 13.66 9.10 -15.13
N ALA A 314 13.54 7.87 -15.62
CA ALA A 314 14.28 6.75 -15.06
C ALA A 314 15.82 6.91 -15.22
N ASN A 315 16.26 7.67 -16.21
CA ASN A 315 17.67 7.96 -16.47
C ASN A 315 18.32 8.88 -15.41
N ILE A 316 17.52 9.71 -14.72
CA ILE A 316 18.04 10.65 -13.70
C ILE A 316 18.04 10.07 -12.28
N ILE A 317 17.51 8.85 -12.12
CA ILE A 317 17.46 8.05 -10.89
C ILE A 317 18.72 7.18 -10.80
#